data_AF-A0A1W9LZC7-F1
#
_entry.id   AF-A0A1W9LZC7-F1
#
_cell.length_a   1.000
_cell.length_b   1.000
_cell.length_c   1.000
_cell.angle_alpha   90.00
_cell.angle_beta   90.00
_cell.angle_gamma   90.00
#
_symmetry.space_group_name_H-M   'P 1'
#
loop_
_entity.id
_entity.type
_entity.pdbx_description
1 polymer ?
#
loop_
_entity_poly.entity_id
_entity_poly.type
_entity_poly.pdbx_seq_one_letter_code
_entity_poly.pdbx_strand_id
1 'polypeptide(L)'
;MRGLPGVIRGMARALPIFHQYGLYPSANLGINRNTGGAAADIPEDAEGCRQAFVQAFERFYLAVESLGFTIVNACYPMSGEPDDGAYRAASPDDVVRFSPAQRAAVYRALFETIPRFRHRLRIFSPRCSLRALIHQHEGDKNAGYPCPGGQDFFFIDARRGDTFPCGYRGEDNLGKFWALDRTQPKTAACRRCDWECFRDPAEMIGPLQDLFQRPWRLVEKIFCDREGLRLWFEDLCYYRACDFFNGRRPPDPSRLARYSLDGAHGAGRCDVALRPSSLRRTI
;
A
#
# COMPACT_ATOMS: atom_id res chain seq x y z
N MET A 1 -0.10 -4.01 22.01
CA MET A 1 -0.83 -3.11 21.09
C MET A 1 -1.03 -1.78 21.80
N ARG A 2 -0.62 -0.66 21.22
CA ARG A 2 -0.90 0.70 21.73
C ARG A 2 -2.37 1.03 21.41
N GLY A 3 -3.27 0.32 22.06
CA GLY A 3 -4.70 0.58 22.01
C GLY A 3 -5.10 1.07 23.39
N LEU A 4 -5.62 2.28 23.48
CA LEU A 4 -6.21 2.74 24.73
C LEU A 4 -7.28 1.70 25.13
N PRO A 5 -7.19 1.04 26.30
CA PRO A 5 -8.04 -0.11 26.59
C PRO A 5 -9.54 0.18 26.44
N GLY A 6 -9.97 1.40 26.78
CA GLY A 6 -11.33 1.87 26.56
C GLY A 6 -11.72 1.94 25.08
N VAL A 7 -10.82 2.41 24.22
CA VAL A 7 -11.05 2.51 22.76
C VAL A 7 -11.13 1.12 22.14
N ILE A 8 -10.22 0.20 22.48
CA ILE A 8 -10.25 -1.18 21.94
C ILE A 8 -11.53 -1.90 22.37
N ARG A 9 -11.94 -1.77 23.63
CA ARG A 9 -13.24 -2.31 24.09
C ARG A 9 -14.42 -1.68 23.35
N GLY A 10 -14.36 -0.37 23.08
CA GLY A 10 -15.35 0.33 22.27
C GLY A 10 -15.43 -0.22 20.85
N MET A 11 -14.30 -0.42 20.19
CA MET A 11 -14.23 -1.02 18.85
C MET A 11 -14.83 -2.42 18.82
N ALA A 12 -14.46 -3.29 19.78
CA ALA A 12 -14.98 -4.65 19.87
C ALA A 12 -16.52 -4.68 20.03
N ARG A 13 -17.11 -3.70 20.73
CA ARG A 13 -18.56 -3.56 20.87
C ARG A 13 -19.22 -2.96 19.63
N ALA A 14 -18.54 -2.04 18.94
CA ALA A 14 -19.10 -1.32 17.80
C ALA A 14 -19.07 -2.14 16.50
N LEU A 15 -18.05 -2.97 16.28
CA LEU A 15 -17.89 -3.74 15.04
C LEU A 15 -19.10 -4.63 14.69
N PRO A 16 -19.66 -5.41 15.63
CA PRO A 16 -20.88 -6.17 15.37
C PRO A 16 -22.07 -5.28 14.96
N ILE A 17 -22.21 -4.10 15.55
CA ILE A 17 -23.27 -3.14 15.20
C ILE A 17 -23.07 -2.67 13.76
N PHE A 18 -21.86 -2.27 13.37
CA PHE A 18 -21.57 -1.90 11.98
C PHE A 18 -21.92 -3.03 11.01
N HIS A 19 -21.53 -4.27 11.31
CA HIS A 19 -21.84 -5.42 10.45
C HIS A 19 -23.35 -5.65 10.28
N GLN A 20 -24.16 -5.42 11.33
CA GLN A 20 -25.63 -5.52 11.23
C GLN A 20 -26.22 -4.53 10.21
N TYR A 21 -25.60 -3.36 10.06
CA TYR A 21 -25.95 -2.37 9.04
C TYR A 21 -25.21 -2.57 7.71
N GLY A 22 -24.51 -3.70 7.54
CA GLY A 22 -23.70 -4.01 6.36
C GLY A 22 -22.47 -3.12 6.17
N LEU A 23 -22.00 -2.46 7.25
CA LEU A 23 -20.79 -1.67 7.26
C LEU A 23 -19.63 -2.53 7.79
N TYR A 24 -18.53 -2.57 7.06
CA TYR A 24 -17.32 -3.33 7.38
C TYR A 24 -16.14 -2.35 7.46
N PRO A 25 -15.90 -1.72 8.63
CA PRO A 25 -14.81 -0.77 8.81
C PRO A 25 -13.44 -1.39 8.53
N SER A 26 -12.48 -0.56 8.12
CA SER A 26 -11.08 -0.96 7.99
C SER A 26 -10.29 -0.63 9.25
N ALA A 27 -9.41 -1.54 9.67
CA ALA A 27 -8.37 -1.23 10.63
C ALA A 27 -7.15 -0.67 9.88
N ASN A 28 -6.67 0.51 10.29
CA ASN A 28 -5.48 1.11 9.71
C ASN A 28 -4.30 1.00 10.70
N LEU A 29 -3.22 0.34 10.28
CA LEU A 29 -1.98 0.26 11.02
C LEU A 29 -1.04 1.41 10.64
N GLY A 30 -0.89 2.40 11.52
CA GLY A 30 0.24 3.34 11.42
C GLY A 30 1.55 2.68 11.83
N ILE A 31 2.38 2.27 10.86
CA ILE A 31 3.66 1.60 11.15
C ILE A 31 4.61 2.58 11.82
N ASN A 32 5.06 2.22 13.01
CA ASN A 32 6.01 2.98 13.82
C ASN A 32 6.82 2.05 14.74
N ARG A 33 7.76 2.59 15.50
CA ARG A 33 8.64 1.81 16.38
C ARG A 33 7.91 1.03 17.48
N ASN A 34 6.65 1.38 17.79
CA ASN A 34 5.79 0.68 18.75
C ASN A 34 4.85 -0.35 18.11
N THR A 35 4.97 -0.66 16.80
CA THR A 35 4.08 -1.61 16.11
C THR A 35 4.00 -2.96 16.84
N GLY A 36 5.12 -3.40 17.43
CA GLY A 36 5.20 -4.64 18.21
C GLY A 36 4.56 -4.60 19.60
N GLY A 37 4.16 -3.44 20.12
CA GLY A 37 3.65 -3.27 21.49
C GLY A 37 4.33 -2.14 22.25
N ALA A 38 4.99 -2.47 23.36
CA ALA A 38 5.90 -1.53 24.03
C ALA A 38 6.99 -1.07 23.05
N ALA A 39 7.74 -0.02 23.39
CA ALA A 39 8.95 0.33 22.67
C ALA A 39 9.91 -0.85 22.77
N ALA A 40 9.83 -1.76 21.80
CA ALA A 40 10.81 -2.81 21.65
C ALA A 40 12.07 -2.11 21.15
N ASP A 41 13.22 -2.45 21.72
CA ASP A 41 14.50 -2.11 21.11
C ASP A 41 14.52 -2.80 19.74
N ILE A 42 14.15 -2.04 18.71
CA ILE A 42 14.20 -2.51 17.33
C ILE A 42 15.69 -2.67 17.00
N PRO A 43 16.13 -3.88 16.63
CA PRO A 43 17.53 -4.08 16.28
C PRO A 43 17.95 -3.12 15.17
N GLU A 44 19.16 -2.57 15.29
CA GLU A 44 19.70 -1.67 14.27
C GLU A 44 20.08 -2.42 12.98
N ASP A 45 20.39 -3.71 13.08
CA ASP A 45 20.66 -4.55 11.93
C ASP A 45 19.38 -4.90 11.16
N ALA A 46 19.49 -4.98 9.83
CA ALA A 46 18.34 -5.16 8.95
C ALA A 46 17.59 -6.48 9.20
N GLU A 47 18.29 -7.55 9.54
CA GLU A 47 17.69 -8.87 9.71
C GLU A 47 16.94 -8.98 11.04
N GLY A 48 17.54 -8.52 12.14
CA GLY A 48 16.89 -8.38 13.44
C GLY A 48 15.67 -7.46 13.38
N CYS A 49 15.79 -6.31 12.70
CA CYS A 49 14.67 -5.41 12.44
C CYS A 49 13.55 -6.12 11.68
N ARG A 50 13.87 -6.83 10.58
CA ARG A 50 12.89 -7.58 9.77
C ARG A 50 12.14 -8.61 10.63
N GLN A 51 12.87 -9.43 11.39
CA GLN A 51 12.26 -10.46 12.23
C GLN A 51 11.34 -9.87 13.32
N ALA A 52 11.77 -8.78 13.97
CA ALA A 52 10.96 -8.08 14.95
C ALA A 52 9.64 -7.57 14.35
N PHE A 53 9.70 -7.02 13.13
CA PHE A 53 8.51 -6.54 12.43
C PHE A 53 7.61 -7.64 11.88
N VAL A 54 8.15 -8.78 11.43
CA VAL A 54 7.32 -9.95 11.05
C VAL A 54 6.44 -10.37 12.23
N GLN A 55 7.05 -10.55 13.40
CA GLN A 55 6.29 -10.92 14.61
C GLN A 55 5.30 -9.82 15.02
N ALA A 56 5.67 -8.55 14.87
CA ALA A 56 4.79 -7.42 15.18
C ALA A 56 3.55 -7.39 14.27
N PHE A 57 3.75 -7.57 12.95
CA PHE A 57 2.66 -7.61 11.98
C PHE A 57 1.76 -8.82 12.17
N GLU A 58 2.31 -10.00 12.47
CA GLU A 58 1.53 -11.19 12.80
C GLU A 58 0.63 -10.96 14.01
N ARG A 59 1.19 -10.44 15.11
CA ARG A 59 0.40 -10.09 16.30
C ARG A 59 -0.68 -9.07 15.98
N PHE A 60 -0.38 -8.07 15.16
CA PHE A 60 -1.35 -7.08 14.74
C PHE A 60 -2.50 -7.70 13.93
N TYR A 61 -2.20 -8.49 12.89
CA TYR A 61 -3.23 -9.10 12.05
C TYR A 61 -4.12 -10.06 12.82
N LEU A 62 -3.54 -10.91 13.69
CA LEU A 62 -4.31 -11.77 14.59
C LEU A 62 -5.21 -10.97 15.53
N ALA A 63 -4.71 -9.85 16.07
CA ALA A 63 -5.48 -9.01 16.98
C ALA A 63 -6.67 -8.34 16.29
N VAL A 64 -6.46 -7.72 15.12
CA VAL A 64 -7.56 -7.06 14.38
C VAL A 64 -8.59 -8.05 13.88
N GLU A 65 -8.16 -9.23 13.44
CA GLU A 65 -9.08 -10.33 13.10
C GLU A 65 -9.91 -10.74 14.31
N SER A 66 -9.30 -10.92 15.49
CA SER A 66 -10.00 -11.31 16.73
C SER A 66 -11.02 -10.25 17.20
N LEU A 67 -10.78 -8.97 16.89
CA LEU A 67 -11.72 -7.89 17.15
C LEU A 67 -12.92 -7.91 16.20
N GLY A 68 -12.81 -8.60 15.06
CA GLY A 68 -13.85 -8.68 14.05
C GLY A 68 -13.62 -7.78 12.83
N PHE A 69 -12.45 -7.16 12.67
CA PHE A 69 -12.16 -6.47 11.42
C PHE A 69 -12.01 -7.46 10.28
N THR A 70 -12.47 -7.06 9.09
CA THR A 70 -12.37 -7.87 7.86
C THR A 70 -11.60 -7.17 6.75
N ILE A 71 -11.29 -5.88 6.94
CA ILE A 71 -10.48 -5.05 6.04
C ILE A 71 -9.36 -4.44 6.87
N VAL A 72 -8.15 -4.45 6.33
CA VAL A 72 -6.97 -3.91 6.99
C VAL A 72 -6.07 -3.22 5.98
N ASN A 73 -5.46 -2.11 6.36
CA ASN A 73 -4.38 -1.48 5.60
C ASN A 73 -3.24 -1.06 6.53
N ALA A 74 -2.06 -0.84 5.95
CA ALA A 74 -0.92 -0.30 6.68
C ALA A 74 -0.50 1.05 6.08
N CYS A 75 -0.41 2.06 6.93
CA CYS A 75 0.25 3.33 6.61
C CYS A 75 1.75 3.19 6.83
N TYR A 76 2.53 3.48 5.79
CA TYR A 76 3.97 3.33 5.83
C TYR A 76 4.62 4.42 6.71
N PRO A 77 5.81 4.17 7.29
CA PRO A 77 6.44 5.13 8.19
C PRO A 77 6.64 6.50 7.55
N MET A 78 6.00 7.52 8.12
CA MET A 78 6.05 8.89 7.61
C MET A 78 7.24 9.65 8.22
N SER A 79 8.46 9.19 7.94
CA SER A 79 9.67 9.90 8.37
C SER A 79 10.11 10.93 7.34
N GLY A 80 10.46 12.10 7.84
CA GLY A 80 10.97 13.23 7.10
C GLY A 80 11.17 14.42 8.05
N GLU A 81 11.88 15.43 7.59
CA GLU A 81 11.89 16.71 8.29
C GLU A 81 10.48 17.33 8.23
N PRO A 82 9.98 17.93 9.32
CA PRO A 82 8.73 18.64 9.30
C PRO A 82 8.81 19.80 8.28
N ASP A 83 7.98 19.73 7.25
CA ASP A 83 7.81 20.80 6.27
C ASP A 83 6.74 21.79 6.78
N ASP A 84 6.83 23.06 6.38
CA ASP A 84 5.85 24.11 6.66
C ASP A 84 4.59 24.00 5.79
N GLY A 85 4.42 22.88 5.08
CA GLY A 85 3.26 22.57 4.27
C GLY A 85 1.93 22.59 5.04
N ALA A 86 0.84 22.85 4.29
CA ALA A 86 -0.53 22.89 4.80
C ALA A 86 -0.97 21.61 5.54
N TYR A 87 -0.30 20.48 5.29
CA TYR A 87 -0.52 19.22 5.99
C TYR A 87 0.81 18.69 6.53
N ARG A 88 1.01 18.87 7.85
CA ARG A 88 2.17 18.36 8.60
C ARG A 88 2.03 16.87 8.84
N ALA A 89 2.58 16.08 7.95
CA ALA A 89 2.41 14.64 8.01
C ALA A 89 3.71 13.84 8.05
N ALA A 90 4.84 14.53 8.11
CA ALA A 90 6.07 13.99 8.66
C ALA A 90 6.18 14.40 10.14
N SER A 91 6.75 13.53 10.96
CA SER A 91 7.10 13.84 12.35
C SER A 91 8.62 13.72 12.53
N PRO A 92 9.26 14.67 13.23
CA PRO A 92 10.68 14.53 13.58
C PRO A 92 10.91 13.46 14.66
N ASP A 93 9.86 13.02 15.37
CA ASP A 93 9.95 12.07 16.48
C ASP A 93 10.54 10.72 16.03
N ASP A 94 11.46 10.19 16.84
CA ASP A 94 12.13 8.92 16.58
C ASP A 94 11.15 7.74 16.46
N VAL A 95 9.94 7.87 17.00
CA VAL A 95 8.88 6.87 16.91
C VAL A 95 8.54 6.49 15.47
N VAL A 96 8.68 7.38 14.49
CA VAL A 96 8.45 7.08 13.05
C VAL A 96 9.72 7.12 12.21
N ARG A 97 10.88 7.34 12.85
CA ARG A 97 12.18 7.48 12.18
C ARG A 97 12.84 6.12 12.01
N PHE A 98 13.15 5.78 10.76
CA PHE A 98 13.86 4.56 10.38
C PHE A 98 14.97 4.93 9.40
N SER A 99 16.14 4.32 9.55
CA SER A 99 17.19 4.38 8.51
C SER A 99 16.70 3.73 7.21
N PRO A 100 17.30 4.02 6.04
CA PRO A 100 16.92 3.35 4.78
C PRO A 100 16.97 1.82 4.88
N ALA A 101 17.99 1.25 5.53
CA ALA A 101 18.10 -0.18 5.77
C ALA A 101 16.96 -0.73 6.64
N GLN A 102 16.61 -0.02 7.71
CA GLN A 102 15.46 -0.37 8.55
C GLN A 102 14.14 -0.25 7.79
N ARG A 103 13.96 0.78 6.93
CA ARG A 103 12.75 0.90 6.09
C ARG A 103 12.61 -0.27 5.14
N ALA A 104 13.68 -0.63 4.43
CA ALA A 104 13.68 -1.81 3.57
C ALA A 104 13.34 -3.09 4.35
N ALA A 105 13.91 -3.27 5.55
CA ALA A 105 13.60 -4.39 6.44
C ALA A 105 12.13 -4.42 6.89
N VAL A 106 11.56 -3.28 7.27
CA VAL A 106 10.14 -3.13 7.65
C VAL A 106 9.21 -3.48 6.48
N TYR A 107 9.49 -2.96 5.28
CA TYR A 107 8.68 -3.26 4.09
C TYR A 107 8.80 -4.73 3.68
N ARG A 108 9.99 -5.31 3.80
CA ARG A 108 10.22 -6.75 3.57
C ARG A 108 9.45 -7.61 4.56
N ALA A 109 9.47 -7.26 5.84
CA ALA A 109 8.67 -7.94 6.87
C ALA A 109 7.17 -7.88 6.55
N LEU A 110 6.66 -6.73 6.12
CA LEU A 110 5.26 -6.57 5.72
C LEU A 110 4.93 -7.40 4.47
N PHE A 111 5.79 -7.35 3.45
CA PHE A 111 5.66 -8.09 2.21
C PHE A 111 5.55 -9.61 2.43
N GLU A 112 6.33 -10.14 3.38
CA GLU A 112 6.33 -11.56 3.76
C GLU A 112 5.14 -11.96 4.63
N THR A 113 4.65 -11.03 5.45
CA THR A 113 3.55 -11.31 6.39
C THR A 113 2.20 -11.29 5.69
N ILE A 114 1.97 -10.35 4.77
CA ILE A 114 0.68 -10.17 4.07
C ILE A 114 0.10 -11.49 3.52
N PRO A 115 0.85 -12.31 2.74
CA PRO A 115 0.33 -13.56 2.19
C PRO A 115 -0.23 -14.53 3.24
N ARG A 116 0.31 -14.53 4.46
CA ARG A 116 -0.13 -15.42 5.55
C ARG A 116 -1.56 -15.13 6.00
N PHE A 117 -2.07 -13.92 5.77
CA PHE A 117 -3.37 -13.47 6.25
C PHE A 117 -4.38 -13.16 5.15
N ARG A 118 -3.98 -13.11 3.87
CA ARG A 118 -4.86 -12.74 2.75
C ARG A 118 -6.09 -13.64 2.59
N HIS A 119 -6.05 -14.87 3.08
CA HIS A 119 -7.19 -15.78 3.06
C HIS A 119 -8.22 -15.55 4.17
N ARG A 120 -7.88 -14.73 5.18
CA ARG A 120 -8.71 -14.45 6.37
C ARG A 120 -9.13 -12.98 6.45
N LEU A 121 -8.24 -12.09 6.02
CA LEU A 121 -8.41 -10.64 6.03
C LEU A 121 -8.30 -10.10 4.61
N ARG A 122 -9.10 -9.06 4.30
CA ARG A 122 -8.94 -8.26 3.09
C ARG A 122 -7.87 -7.20 3.35
N ILE A 123 -6.62 -7.47 2.97
CA ILE A 123 -5.49 -6.56 3.21
C ILE A 123 -5.24 -5.66 2.01
N PHE A 124 -5.49 -4.36 2.18
CA PHE A 124 -5.40 -3.36 1.12
C PHE A 124 -3.97 -3.19 0.57
N SER A 125 -2.95 -3.21 1.44
CA SER A 125 -1.56 -2.94 1.05
C SER A 125 -1.08 -3.95 -0.02
N PRO A 126 -0.79 -3.48 -1.26
CA PRO A 126 -0.35 -4.33 -2.35
C PRO A 126 1.14 -4.67 -2.20
N ARG A 127 1.50 -5.91 -2.55
CA ARG A 127 2.87 -6.41 -2.45
C ARG A 127 3.77 -5.84 -3.53
N CYS A 128 3.21 -5.50 -4.71
CA CYS A 128 3.97 -4.84 -5.77
C CYS A 128 4.53 -3.47 -5.31
N SER A 129 3.77 -2.70 -4.54
CA SER A 129 4.22 -1.41 -4.00
C SER A 129 5.27 -1.55 -2.91
N LEU A 130 5.11 -2.55 -2.03
CA LEU A 130 6.14 -2.89 -1.05
C LEU A 130 7.45 -3.31 -1.74
N ARG A 131 7.39 -4.11 -2.82
CA ARG A 131 8.59 -4.47 -3.59
C ARG A 131 9.27 -3.24 -4.18
N ALA A 132 8.50 -2.32 -4.77
CA ALA A 132 9.06 -1.08 -5.30
C ALA A 132 9.71 -0.21 -4.20
N LEU A 133 9.11 -0.15 -3.00
CA LEU A 133 9.69 0.56 -1.85
C LEU A 133 10.95 -0.12 -1.30
N ILE A 134 10.97 -1.45 -1.22
CA ILE A 134 12.14 -2.24 -0.82
C ILE A 134 13.32 -1.89 -1.73
N HIS A 135 13.16 -1.99 -3.05
CA HIS A 135 14.21 -1.66 -4.01
C HIS A 135 14.65 -0.19 -3.92
N GLN A 136 13.70 0.74 -3.70
CA GLN A 136 14.03 2.16 -3.52
C GLN A 136 14.95 2.40 -2.33
N HIS A 137 14.64 1.78 -1.19
CA HIS A 137 15.43 1.93 0.04
C HIS A 137 16.70 1.07 0.05
N GLU A 138 16.83 0.09 -0.86
CA GLU A 138 18.06 -0.67 -1.13
C GLU A 138 19.01 0.04 -2.11
N GLY A 139 18.60 1.17 -2.70
CA GLY A 139 19.48 2.05 -3.48
C GLY A 139 19.01 2.37 -4.90
N ASP A 140 17.96 1.70 -5.40
CA ASP A 140 17.39 2.03 -6.71
C ASP A 140 16.44 3.23 -6.62
N LYS A 141 17.00 4.44 -6.78
CA LYS A 141 16.25 5.70 -6.73
C LYS A 141 15.15 5.81 -7.78
N ASN A 142 15.17 4.99 -8.82
CA ASN A 142 14.17 4.98 -9.89
C ASN A 142 13.14 3.86 -9.75
N ALA A 143 13.24 3.03 -8.70
CA ALA A 143 12.29 1.95 -8.44
C ALA A 143 10.86 2.48 -8.34
N GLY A 144 9.97 1.78 -9.04
CA GLY A 144 8.54 2.08 -9.04
C GLY A 144 8.12 3.33 -9.82
N TYR A 145 6.81 3.55 -9.85
CA TYR A 145 6.15 4.68 -10.50
C TYR A 145 6.21 5.95 -9.64
N PRO A 146 6.37 7.13 -10.26
CA PRO A 146 6.35 8.39 -9.52
C PRO A 146 4.96 8.65 -8.90
N CYS A 147 4.96 9.34 -7.77
CA CYS A 147 3.76 9.78 -7.07
C CYS A 147 2.95 10.77 -7.93
N PRO A 148 1.61 10.63 -7.99
CA PRO A 148 0.72 11.55 -8.72
C PRO A 148 0.42 12.85 -7.96
N GLY A 149 1.05 13.06 -6.80
CA GLY A 149 0.91 14.27 -5.98
C GLY A 149 1.33 15.52 -6.75
N GLY A 150 0.45 16.51 -6.78
CA GLY A 150 0.55 17.70 -7.60
C GLY A 150 0.11 17.52 -9.04
N GLN A 151 -0.23 16.33 -9.50
CA GLN A 151 -0.76 16.07 -10.85
C GLN A 151 -2.26 15.79 -10.78
N ASP A 152 -2.61 14.70 -10.09
CA ASP A 152 -4.00 14.26 -9.91
C ASP A 152 -4.55 14.63 -8.52
N PHE A 153 -3.67 14.77 -7.54
CA PHE A 153 -4.02 15.03 -6.14
C PHE A 153 -3.36 16.31 -5.64
N PHE A 154 -4.09 17.07 -4.81
CA PHE A 154 -3.63 18.34 -4.26
C PHE A 154 -4.07 18.46 -2.80
N PHE A 155 -3.24 19.13 -2.01
CA PHE A 155 -3.60 19.61 -0.68
C PHE A 155 -4.02 21.06 -0.77
N ILE A 156 -5.12 21.40 -0.12
CA ILE A 156 -5.65 22.76 -0.08
C ILE A 156 -5.62 23.21 1.37
N ASP A 157 -4.92 24.30 1.65
CA ASP A 157 -5.01 24.95 2.95
C ASP A 157 -6.42 25.54 3.11
N ALA A 158 -7.19 25.01 4.05
CA ALA A 158 -8.56 25.46 4.32
C ALA A 158 -8.63 26.93 4.77
N ARG A 159 -7.56 27.48 5.37
CA ARG A 159 -7.53 28.86 5.85
C ARG A 159 -7.29 29.85 4.70
N ARG A 160 -6.34 29.55 3.82
CA ARG A 160 -5.89 30.49 2.78
C ARG A 160 -6.42 30.14 1.38
N GLY A 161 -6.89 28.92 1.16
CA GLY A 161 -7.26 28.40 -0.16
C GLY A 161 -6.06 28.18 -1.10
N ASP A 162 -4.84 28.17 -0.56
CA ASP A 162 -3.61 27.90 -1.31
C ASP A 162 -3.45 26.40 -1.56
N THR A 163 -2.88 26.04 -2.71
CA THR A 163 -2.81 24.66 -3.22
C THR A 163 -1.37 24.16 -3.25
N PHE A 164 -1.15 22.94 -2.79
CA PHE A 164 0.16 22.30 -2.71
C PHE A 164 0.13 20.89 -3.32
N PRO A 165 1.25 20.39 -3.89
CA PRO A 165 1.32 19.06 -4.46
C PRO A 165 1.04 17.93 -3.47
N CYS A 166 1.68 18.00 -2.30
CA CYS A 166 1.55 17.03 -1.21
C CYS A 166 2.16 17.58 0.09
N GLY A 167 2.00 16.86 1.20
CA GLY A 167 2.59 17.25 2.50
C GLY A 167 4.12 17.18 2.59
N TYR A 168 4.81 16.65 1.56
CA TYR A 168 6.29 16.66 1.44
C TYR A 168 6.82 17.75 0.50
N ARG A 169 5.91 18.56 -0.05
CA ARG A 169 6.17 19.63 -1.00
C ARG A 169 5.39 20.86 -0.57
N GLY A 170 5.48 21.18 0.73
CA GLY A 170 4.81 22.30 1.37
C GLY A 170 5.32 23.66 0.89
N GLU A 171 6.58 23.71 0.46
CA GLU A 171 7.20 24.90 -0.12
C GLU A 171 6.69 25.19 -1.56
N ASP A 172 6.14 24.19 -2.25
CA ASP A 172 5.70 24.29 -3.64
C ASP A 172 4.27 24.85 -3.75
N ASN A 173 4.06 26.11 -3.37
CA ASN A 173 2.74 26.75 -3.49
C ASN A 173 2.35 26.96 -4.96
N LEU A 174 1.29 26.27 -5.39
CA LEU A 174 0.73 26.33 -6.75
C LEU A 174 -0.30 27.47 -6.92
N GLY A 175 -0.44 28.33 -5.92
CA GLY A 175 -1.40 29.42 -5.89
C GLY A 175 -2.79 29.00 -5.40
N LYS A 176 -3.79 29.83 -5.68
CA LYS A 176 -5.16 29.61 -5.23
C LYS A 176 -5.81 28.45 -5.97
N PHE A 177 -6.55 27.62 -5.23
CA PHE A 177 -7.25 26.46 -5.79
C PHE A 177 -8.15 26.81 -6.98
N TRP A 178 -8.92 27.90 -6.87
CA TRP A 178 -9.81 28.37 -7.94
C TRP A 178 -9.09 28.95 -9.16
N ALA A 179 -7.78 29.20 -9.06
CA ALA A 179 -6.94 29.66 -10.16
C ALA A 179 -5.99 28.57 -10.68
N LEU A 180 -6.10 27.34 -10.17
CA LEU A 180 -5.20 26.26 -10.52
C LEU A 180 -5.42 25.83 -11.98
N ASP A 181 -4.41 26.06 -12.82
CA ASP A 181 -4.39 25.54 -14.17
C ASP A 181 -4.10 24.04 -14.15
N ARG A 182 -5.12 23.25 -14.50
CA ARG A 182 -5.04 21.78 -14.56
C ARG A 182 -4.47 21.26 -15.88
N THR A 183 -4.26 22.14 -16.86
CA THR A 183 -3.80 21.78 -18.21
C THR A 183 -2.29 21.85 -18.36
N GLN A 184 -1.59 22.52 -17.45
CA GLN A 184 -0.13 22.60 -17.50
C GLN A 184 0.50 21.21 -17.27
N PRO A 185 1.47 20.80 -18.12
CA PRO A 185 2.22 19.57 -17.90
C PRO A 185 3.11 19.74 -16.67
N LYS A 186 2.86 18.93 -15.64
CA LYS A 186 3.58 19.03 -14.37
C LYS A 186 4.77 18.07 -14.38
N THR A 187 5.97 18.62 -14.45
CA THR A 187 7.17 17.97 -15.01
C THR A 187 8.08 17.27 -14.00
N ALA A 188 7.67 17.02 -12.76
CA ALA A 188 8.54 16.34 -11.79
C ALA A 188 8.03 14.94 -11.42
N ALA A 189 8.77 13.91 -11.86
CA ALA A 189 8.60 12.54 -11.37
C ALA A 189 9.07 12.47 -9.90
N CYS A 190 8.15 12.62 -8.96
CA CYS A 190 8.44 12.62 -7.52
C CYS A 190 8.40 11.20 -6.94
N ARG A 191 9.40 10.84 -6.12
CA ARG A 191 9.45 9.58 -5.33
C ARG A 191 9.84 9.82 -3.86
N ARG A 192 9.66 11.06 -3.37
CA ARG A 192 10.14 11.46 -2.04
C ARG A 192 9.37 10.81 -0.89
N CYS A 193 8.08 10.55 -1.07
CA CYS A 193 7.20 10.05 -0.01
C CYS A 193 6.99 8.54 -0.11
N ASP A 194 6.96 7.90 1.04
CA ASP A 194 6.56 6.50 1.17
C ASP A 194 5.05 6.36 1.41
N TRP A 195 4.23 7.43 1.40
CA TRP A 195 2.82 7.29 1.76
C TRP A 195 2.06 6.31 0.88
N GLU A 196 1.40 5.35 1.53
CA GLU A 196 0.60 4.31 0.89
C GLU A 196 -0.50 4.92 0.02
N CYS A 197 -1.12 6.03 0.46
CA CYS A 197 -2.17 6.73 -0.27
C CYS A 197 -1.72 7.26 -1.64
N PHE A 198 -0.42 7.46 -1.86
CA PHE A 198 0.13 7.90 -3.14
C PHE A 198 0.89 6.80 -3.86
N ARG A 199 1.68 6.03 -3.11
CA ARG A 199 2.55 5.00 -3.64
C ARG A 199 1.76 3.80 -4.14
N ASP A 200 0.79 3.33 -3.37
CA ASP A 200 0.02 2.15 -3.75
C ASP A 200 -0.81 2.40 -5.02
N PRO A 201 -1.56 3.52 -5.16
CA PRO A 201 -2.24 3.82 -6.42
C PRO A 201 -1.30 4.02 -7.60
N ALA A 202 -0.14 4.67 -7.40
CA ALA A 202 0.85 4.88 -8.47
C ALA A 202 1.34 3.54 -9.04
N GLU A 203 1.63 2.57 -8.19
CA GLU A 203 2.08 1.24 -8.62
C GLU A 203 0.95 0.40 -9.22
N MET A 204 -0.26 0.50 -8.67
CA MET A 204 -1.40 -0.26 -9.18
C MET A 204 -1.88 0.25 -10.55
N ILE A 205 -1.82 1.56 -10.78
CA ILE A 205 -2.28 2.21 -12.03
C ILE A 205 -1.15 2.36 -13.06
N GLY A 206 0.10 2.46 -12.61
CA GLY A 206 1.26 2.74 -13.47
C GLY A 206 1.38 1.83 -14.70
N PRO A 207 1.25 0.50 -14.59
CA PRO A 207 1.32 -0.37 -15.77
C PRO A 207 0.20 -0.11 -16.79
N LEU A 208 -0.98 0.30 -16.32
CA LEU A 208 -2.08 0.71 -17.21
C LEU A 208 -1.76 2.05 -17.89
N GLN A 209 -1.17 3.01 -17.17
CA GLN A 209 -0.71 4.26 -17.77
C GLN A 209 0.37 4.03 -18.83
N ASP A 210 1.34 3.16 -18.56
CA ASP A 210 2.37 2.80 -19.54
C ASP A 210 1.74 2.15 -20.78
N LEU A 211 0.74 1.29 -20.63
CA LEU A 211 0.05 0.68 -21.78
C LEU A 211 -0.54 1.74 -22.74
N PHE A 212 -1.17 2.79 -22.21
CA PHE A 212 -1.84 3.81 -23.02
C PHE A 212 -0.92 4.96 -23.46
N GLN A 213 0.07 5.32 -22.66
CA GLN A 213 0.90 6.51 -22.90
C GLN A 213 2.30 6.17 -23.43
N ARG A 214 2.87 5.01 -23.03
CA ARG A 214 4.26 4.64 -23.29
C ARG A 214 4.41 3.12 -23.44
N PRO A 215 3.80 2.49 -24.46
CA PRO A 215 3.69 1.02 -24.54
C PRO A 215 5.04 0.31 -24.55
N TRP A 216 6.11 0.95 -25.04
CA TRP A 216 7.46 0.42 -25.01
C TRP A 216 8.01 0.19 -23.58
N ARG A 217 7.61 1.02 -22.60
CA ARG A 217 8.00 0.84 -21.18
C ARG A 217 7.35 -0.40 -20.58
N LEU A 218 6.11 -0.68 -20.97
CA LEU A 218 5.44 -1.89 -20.53
C LEU A 218 6.14 -3.13 -21.11
N VAL A 219 6.52 -3.08 -22.39
CA VAL A 219 7.30 -4.15 -23.03
C VAL A 219 8.64 -4.36 -22.31
N GLU A 220 9.37 -3.28 -22.03
CA GLU A 220 10.60 -3.32 -21.22
C GLU A 220 10.36 -3.98 -19.86
N LYS A 221 9.32 -3.59 -19.13
CA LYS A 221 8.97 -4.25 -17.85
C LYS A 221 8.64 -5.73 -18.00
N ILE A 222 7.95 -6.13 -19.07
CA ILE A 222 7.64 -7.54 -19.36
C ILE A 222 8.92 -8.37 -19.52
N PHE A 223 9.97 -7.80 -20.10
CA PHE A 223 11.24 -8.50 -20.30
C PHE A 223 12.19 -8.38 -19.10
N CYS A 224 12.25 -7.21 -18.45
CA CYS A 224 13.25 -6.88 -17.43
C CYS A 224 12.76 -7.07 -15.99
N ASP A 225 11.44 -7.04 -15.72
CA ASP A 225 10.87 -7.17 -14.38
C ASP A 225 9.64 -8.10 -14.33
N ARG A 226 9.85 -9.35 -14.73
CA ARG A 226 8.80 -10.38 -14.75
C ARG A 226 8.17 -10.63 -13.38
N GLU A 227 8.97 -10.61 -12.32
CA GLU A 227 8.48 -10.83 -10.97
C GLU A 227 7.59 -9.67 -10.50
N GLY A 228 7.95 -8.42 -10.82
CA GLY A 228 7.12 -7.26 -10.47
C GLY A 228 5.76 -7.28 -11.14
N LEU A 229 5.73 -7.64 -12.43
CA LEU A 229 4.47 -7.81 -13.16
C LEU A 229 3.64 -8.98 -12.64
N ARG A 230 4.29 -10.08 -12.26
CA ARG A 230 3.61 -11.22 -11.63
C ARG A 230 2.93 -10.80 -10.33
N LEU A 231 3.66 -10.09 -9.46
CA LEU A 231 3.13 -9.58 -8.19
C LEU A 231 2.00 -8.55 -8.40
N TRP A 232 2.16 -7.65 -9.37
CA TRP A 232 1.11 -6.69 -9.73
C TRP A 232 -0.18 -7.40 -10.17
N PHE A 233 -0.06 -8.44 -11.01
CA PHE A 233 -1.20 -9.22 -11.43
C PHE A 233 -1.83 -10.03 -10.28
N GLU A 234 -1.02 -10.63 -9.41
CA GLU A 234 -1.48 -11.29 -8.17
C GLU A 234 -2.29 -10.31 -7.29
N ASP A 235 -1.80 -9.08 -7.11
CA ASP A 235 -2.49 -8.05 -6.34
C ASP A 235 -3.80 -7.61 -7.00
N LEU A 236 -3.86 -7.46 -8.33
CA LEU A 236 -5.11 -7.17 -9.04
C LEU A 236 -6.15 -8.27 -8.89
N CYS A 237 -5.74 -9.54 -9.02
CA CYS A 237 -6.61 -10.68 -8.78
C CYS A 237 -7.14 -10.68 -7.33
N TYR A 238 -6.28 -10.35 -6.38
CA TYR A 238 -6.64 -10.27 -4.97
C TYR A 238 -7.61 -9.11 -4.68
N TYR A 239 -7.36 -7.93 -5.23
CA TYR A 239 -8.25 -6.77 -5.14
C TYR A 239 -9.65 -7.10 -5.68
N ARG A 240 -9.72 -7.78 -6.83
CA ARG A 240 -10.99 -8.27 -7.39
C ARG A 240 -11.67 -9.29 -6.48
N ALA A 241 -10.91 -10.23 -5.89
CA ALA A 241 -11.44 -11.20 -4.94
C ALA A 241 -12.03 -10.53 -3.69
N CYS A 242 -11.48 -9.38 -3.30
CA CYS A 242 -11.94 -8.55 -2.18
C CYS A 242 -13.06 -7.55 -2.54
N ASP A 243 -13.64 -7.63 -3.75
CA ASP A 243 -14.59 -6.64 -4.28
C ASP A 243 -14.06 -5.20 -4.17
N PHE A 244 -12.77 -5.01 -4.45
CA PHE A 244 -12.05 -3.73 -4.34
C PHE A 244 -12.20 -3.09 -2.95
N PHE A 245 -12.22 -3.93 -1.90
CA PHE A 245 -12.33 -3.51 -0.50
C PHE A 245 -13.59 -2.69 -0.21
N ASN A 246 -14.71 -3.02 -0.89
CA ASN A 246 -15.98 -2.38 -0.62
C ASN A 246 -16.43 -2.63 0.83
N GLY A 247 -16.35 -1.58 1.67
CA GLY A 247 -16.78 -1.59 3.06
C GLY A 247 -18.29 -1.76 3.28
N ARG A 248 -19.07 -1.91 2.20
CA ARG A 248 -20.51 -2.28 2.24
C ARG A 248 -20.75 -3.77 2.05
N ARG A 249 -19.71 -4.57 1.81
CA ARG A 249 -19.83 -6.00 1.54
C ARG A 249 -19.02 -6.83 2.54
N PRO A 250 -19.57 -7.96 3.02
CA PRO A 250 -18.79 -8.92 3.79
C PRO A 250 -17.64 -9.50 2.96
N PRO A 251 -16.61 -10.06 3.59
CA PRO A 251 -15.65 -10.91 2.89
C PRO A 251 -16.37 -12.13 2.29
N ASP A 252 -15.91 -12.58 1.11
CA ASP A 252 -16.32 -13.84 0.49
C ASP A 252 -15.28 -14.92 0.83
N PRO A 253 -15.56 -15.84 1.78
CA PRO A 253 -14.58 -16.84 2.21
C PRO A 253 -14.12 -17.76 1.07
N SER A 254 -15.01 -18.03 0.10
CA SER A 254 -14.70 -18.93 -1.02
C SER A 254 -13.67 -18.34 -1.97
N ARG A 255 -13.73 -17.02 -2.19
CA ARG A 255 -12.74 -16.29 -3.00
C ARG A 255 -11.42 -16.11 -2.26
N LEU A 256 -11.49 -15.83 -0.95
CA LEU A 256 -10.30 -15.60 -0.12
C LEU A 256 -9.53 -16.89 0.16
N ALA A 257 -10.20 -18.04 0.27
CA ALA A 257 -9.55 -19.34 0.52
C ALA A 257 -8.42 -19.68 -0.47
N ARG A 258 -8.48 -19.17 -1.71
CA ARG A 258 -7.45 -19.36 -2.75
C ARG A 258 -6.11 -18.71 -2.42
N TYR A 259 -6.09 -17.79 -1.45
CA TYR A 259 -4.89 -17.08 -1.00
C TYR A 259 -4.32 -17.70 0.28
N SER A 260 -4.73 -18.92 0.65
CA SER A 260 -4.08 -19.67 1.73
C SER A 260 -2.73 -20.16 1.25
N LEU A 261 -1.72 -20.08 2.11
CA LEU A 261 -0.37 -20.58 1.76
C LEU A 261 -0.37 -22.10 1.57
N ASP A 262 -1.26 -22.81 2.25
CA ASP A 262 -1.42 -24.27 2.14
C ASP A 262 -1.97 -24.71 0.77
N GLY A 263 -2.63 -23.81 0.03
CA GLY A 263 -3.08 -24.04 -1.35
C GLY A 263 -2.08 -23.65 -2.44
N ALA A 264 -0.99 -22.96 -2.09
CA ALA A 264 -0.03 -22.40 -3.05
C ALA A 264 0.95 -23.44 -3.66
N HIS A 265 0.81 -24.72 -3.31
CA HIS A 265 1.41 -25.84 -4.05
C HIS A 265 0.43 -26.59 -4.95
N GLY A 266 -0.84 -26.15 -5.03
CA GLY A 266 -1.88 -26.96 -5.66
C GLY A 266 -3.12 -26.24 -6.19
N ALA A 267 -3.09 -24.96 -6.58
CA ALA A 267 -4.06 -24.40 -7.54
C ALA A 267 -3.76 -22.94 -7.88
N GLY A 268 -3.79 -22.61 -9.18
CA GLY A 268 -4.03 -21.22 -9.60
C GLY A 268 -2.99 -20.61 -10.53
N ARG A 269 -2.54 -21.36 -11.55
CA ARG A 269 -2.25 -20.71 -12.84
C ARG A 269 -3.47 -19.85 -13.18
N CYS A 270 -3.27 -18.55 -13.35
CA CYS A 270 -4.21 -17.77 -14.11
C CYS A 270 -4.00 -18.21 -15.57
N ASP A 271 -4.64 -19.32 -15.97
CA ASP A 271 -4.72 -19.72 -17.37
C ASP A 271 -5.62 -18.72 -18.09
N VAL A 272 -5.04 -17.57 -18.43
CA VAL A 272 -5.51 -16.79 -19.58
C VAL A 272 -5.15 -17.64 -20.79
N ALA A 273 -6.06 -18.53 -21.17
CA ALA A 273 -5.97 -19.30 -22.40
C ALA A 273 -5.99 -18.34 -23.59
N LEU A 274 -4.83 -17.85 -23.99
CA LEU A 274 -4.59 -17.42 -25.36
C LEU A 274 -4.67 -18.68 -26.22
N ARG A 275 -5.89 -19.01 -26.68
CA ARG A 275 -6.07 -20.01 -27.74
C ARG A 275 -5.37 -19.49 -28.99
N PRO A 276 -4.38 -20.21 -29.55
CA PRO A 276 -4.01 -19.98 -30.93
C PRO A 276 -5.19 -20.45 -31.78
N SER A 277 -5.78 -19.53 -32.55
CA SER A 277 -6.74 -19.87 -33.59
C SER A 277 -6.05 -20.70 -34.67
N SER A 278 -6.21 -22.02 -34.60
CA SER A 278 -5.85 -22.95 -35.65
C SER A 278 -7.05 -23.19 -36.57
N LEU A 279 -7.10 -22.45 -37.68
CA LEU A 279 -7.85 -22.76 -38.90
C LEU A 279 -6.94 -22.32 -40.07
N ARG A 280 -5.97 -23.14 -40.48
CA ARG A 280 -6.03 -24.03 -41.66
C ARG A 280 -6.82 -23.48 -42.86
N ARG A 281 -6.03 -23.02 -43.86
CA ARG A 281 -6.03 -23.30 -45.31
C ARG A 281 -7.36 -23.24 -46.08
N THR A 282 -7.42 -22.40 -47.11
CA THR A 282 -7.53 -22.66 -48.58
C THR A 282 -7.66 -21.27 -49.25
N ILE A 283 -7.05 -20.85 -50.36
CA ILE A 283 -6.40 -21.42 -51.56
C ILE A 283 -5.16 -20.56 -51.85
#